data_AF-A0A7C1A0X9-F1
#
_entry.id   AF-A0A7C1A0X9-F1
#
_cell.length_a   1.000
_cell.length_b   1.000
_cell.length_c   1.000
_cell.angle_alpha   90.00
_cell.angle_beta   90.00
_cell.angle_gamma   90.00
#
_symmetry.space_group_name_H-M   'P 1'
#
loop_
_entity.id
_entity.type
_entity.pdbx_description
1 polymer ?
#
loop_
_entity_poly.entity_id
_entity_poly.type
_entity_poly.pdbx_seq_one_letter_code
_entity_poly.pdbx_strand_id
1 'polypeptide(L)'
;MVRVMDEEKKNPKTLVFAVRTYAKREYDVAKGILNRILSARESIKKIVSSQVLDEIINDLNQVINEIKGIELEERESVLERILRRRLQNLVLSLERIVEDLRGISTRFKSINEKIVAYSSERRIKISYDPIPGDIWEKIADEFRIVGSDLQTHTETLAVLIDNMKTLFESLATKEIEEKLRNIVNRLSGFTKNVTSINYPKIYSILVHEDRPGYILVEAQSYTDVEKAVYGLRYAKLPRSQSTTAEEMMKVFKRKPKAEMIEVGAIVEITRGPLVGLKGRVTRVDPKKKEVTIEILDSNYPLPFTIKSYYIRVIDQKRTEER
;
A
#
# COMPACT_ATOMS: atom_id res chain seq x y z
N MET A 1 -22.62 -32.41 27.41
CA MET A 1 -21.58 -32.40 26.36
C MET A 1 -21.88 -31.22 25.45
N VAL A 2 -21.38 -30.02 25.80
CA VAL A 2 -21.67 -28.79 25.06
C VAL A 2 -20.75 -28.77 23.85
N ARG A 3 -21.33 -28.85 22.64
CA ARG A 3 -20.63 -28.62 21.38
C ARG A 3 -20.08 -27.18 21.42
N VAL A 4 -18.76 -27.06 21.50
CA VAL A 4 -18.07 -25.82 21.17
C VAL A 4 -18.38 -25.55 19.70
N MET A 5 -19.16 -24.50 19.45
CA MET A 5 -19.36 -23.98 18.11
C MET A 5 -17.99 -23.51 17.62
N ASP A 6 -17.53 -24.10 16.52
CA ASP A 6 -16.36 -23.63 15.80
C ASP A 6 -16.59 -22.16 15.45
N GLU A 7 -15.87 -21.25 16.14
CA GLU A 7 -15.70 -19.89 15.67
C GLU A 7 -15.06 -19.98 14.29
N GLU A 8 -15.80 -19.62 13.24
CA GLU A 8 -15.23 -19.39 11.91
C GLU A 8 -13.98 -18.52 12.09
N LYS A 9 -12.79 -19.11 11.84
CA LYS A 9 -11.54 -18.36 11.84
C LYS A 9 -11.65 -17.29 10.76
N LYS A 10 -12.05 -16.08 11.16
CA LYS A 10 -12.01 -14.90 10.28
C LYS A 10 -10.59 -14.78 9.75
N ASN A 11 -10.43 -14.98 8.44
CA ASN A 11 -9.18 -14.67 7.79
C ASN A 11 -8.89 -13.18 8.03
N PRO A 12 -7.73 -12.84 8.57
CA PRO A 12 -7.38 -11.45 8.82
C PRO A 12 -7.33 -10.70 7.49
N LYS A 13 -7.90 -9.50 7.45
CA LYS A 13 -7.92 -8.66 6.24
C LYS A 13 -6.52 -8.18 5.84
N THR A 14 -5.63 -8.04 6.82
CA THR A 14 -4.28 -7.52 6.69
C THR A 14 -3.28 -8.45 7.38
N LEU A 15 -2.01 -8.37 6.97
CA LEU A 15 -0.92 -9.15 7.52
C LEU A 15 0.22 -8.24 7.98
N VAL A 16 0.95 -8.68 8.99
CA VAL A 16 2.10 -7.96 9.54
C VAL A 16 3.38 -8.63 9.06
N PHE A 17 4.26 -7.83 8.46
CA PHE A 17 5.56 -8.26 7.96
C PHE A 17 6.69 -7.57 8.73
N ALA A 18 7.77 -8.30 8.98
CA ALA A 18 8.99 -7.74 9.54
C ALA A 18 9.93 -7.30 8.41
N VAL A 19 10.22 -6.00 8.35
CA VAL A 19 11.22 -5.41 7.46
C VAL A 19 12.51 -5.22 8.24
N ARG A 20 13.59 -5.85 7.79
CA ARG A 20 14.90 -5.68 8.42
C ARG A 20 15.49 -4.33 8.03
N THR A 21 16.01 -3.61 9.03
CA THR A 21 16.64 -2.30 8.85
C THR A 21 18.09 -2.32 9.34
N TYR A 22 18.82 -1.28 9.00
CA TYR A 22 20.09 -0.98 9.66
C TYR A 22 19.77 -0.44 11.05
N ALA A 23 20.51 -0.88 12.06
CA ALA A 23 20.25 -0.49 13.45
C ALA A 23 20.29 1.04 13.60
N LYS A 24 19.30 1.61 14.31
CA LYS A 24 19.11 3.05 14.52
C LYS A 24 18.71 3.83 13.26
N ARG A 25 18.28 3.16 12.19
CA ARG A 25 17.73 3.77 10.95
C ARG A 25 16.29 3.39 10.69
N GLU A 26 15.61 2.81 11.68
CA GLU A 26 14.22 2.36 11.61
C GLU A 26 13.28 3.51 11.24
N TYR A 27 13.48 4.67 11.87
CA TYR A 27 12.69 5.87 11.60
C TYR A 27 12.91 6.40 10.17
N ASP A 28 14.14 6.37 9.65
CA ASP A 28 14.44 6.78 8.28
C ASP A 28 13.71 5.89 7.26
N VAL A 29 13.67 4.57 7.51
CA VAL A 29 12.94 3.61 6.67
C VAL A 29 11.43 3.85 6.76
N ALA A 30 10.88 3.98 7.96
CA ALA A 30 9.46 4.24 8.17
C ALA A 30 9.01 5.55 7.49
N LYS A 31 9.81 6.63 7.63
CA LYS A 31 9.59 7.91 6.96
C LYS A 31 9.68 7.78 5.44
N GLY A 32 10.61 6.97 4.93
CA GLY A 32 10.73 6.67 3.50
C GLY A 32 9.48 6.00 2.93
N ILE A 33 8.93 5.01 3.64
CA ILE A 33 7.67 4.36 3.26
C ILE A 33 6.52 5.36 3.30
N LEU A 34 6.40 6.14 4.38
CA LEU A 34 5.35 7.17 4.51
C LEU A 34 5.39 8.18 3.37
N ASN A 35 6.56 8.72 3.05
CA ASN A 35 6.73 9.67 1.96
C ASN A 35 6.30 9.08 0.62
N ARG A 36 6.57 7.80 0.36
CA ARG A 36 6.14 7.12 -0.87
C ARG A 36 4.61 7.03 -0.98
N ILE A 37 3.94 6.70 0.12
CA ILE A 37 2.47 6.67 0.18
C ILE A 37 1.91 8.07 -0.08
N LEU A 38 2.47 9.10 0.56
CA LEU A 38 2.03 10.48 0.39
C LEU A 38 2.24 10.98 -1.05
N SER A 39 3.39 10.68 -1.66
CA SER A 39 3.66 11.04 -3.06
C SER A 39 2.69 10.35 -4.03
N ALA A 40 2.38 9.07 -3.81
CA ALA A 40 1.42 8.35 -4.65
C ALA A 40 0.01 8.98 -4.57
N ARG A 41 -0.42 9.39 -3.38
CA ARG A 41 -1.70 10.11 -3.18
C ARG A 41 -1.73 11.44 -3.93
N GLU A 42 -0.65 12.20 -3.87
CA GLU A 42 -0.54 13.49 -4.57
C GLU A 42 -0.59 13.30 -6.10
N SER A 43 0.08 12.28 -6.63
CA SER A 43 -0.01 11.93 -8.05
C SER A 43 -1.43 11.56 -8.47
N ILE A 44 -2.13 10.73 -7.68
CA ILE A 44 -3.54 10.39 -7.94
C ILE A 44 -4.38 11.65 -7.97
N LYS A 45 -4.25 12.52 -6.96
CA LYS A 45 -5.00 13.79 -6.86
C LYS A 45 -4.78 14.68 -8.09
N LYS A 46 -3.53 14.82 -8.56
CA LYS A 46 -3.21 15.60 -9.76
C LYS A 46 -3.84 15.02 -11.03
N ILE A 47 -3.85 13.70 -11.16
CA ILE A 47 -4.40 13.05 -12.35
C ILE A 47 -5.93 13.17 -12.39
N VAL A 48 -6.62 12.87 -11.29
CA VAL A 48 -8.09 12.91 -11.25
C VAL A 48 -8.66 14.34 -11.32
N SER A 49 -7.84 15.36 -11.04
CA SER A 49 -8.21 16.77 -11.20
C SER A 49 -7.81 17.36 -12.56
N SER A 50 -7.09 16.59 -13.40
CA SER A 50 -6.64 17.07 -14.71
C SER A 50 -7.76 17.04 -15.74
N GLN A 51 -7.75 18.01 -16.68
CA GLN A 51 -8.68 18.06 -17.82
C GLN A 51 -8.16 17.29 -19.05
N VAL A 52 -6.98 16.67 -18.95
CA VAL A 52 -6.25 16.07 -20.08
C VAL A 52 -7.08 15.04 -20.84
N LEU A 53 -7.80 14.17 -20.12
CA LEU A 53 -8.61 13.13 -20.76
C LEU A 53 -9.83 13.70 -21.48
N ASP A 54 -10.46 14.73 -20.92
CA ASP A 54 -11.61 15.41 -21.55
C ASP A 54 -11.17 16.15 -22.83
N GLU A 55 -9.99 16.77 -22.83
CA GLU A 55 -9.40 17.37 -24.04
C GLU A 55 -9.13 16.33 -25.13
N ILE A 56 -8.53 15.19 -24.78
CA ILE A 56 -8.26 14.08 -25.71
C ILE A 56 -9.57 13.56 -26.33
N ILE A 57 -10.63 13.44 -25.53
CA ILE A 57 -11.96 13.02 -26.00
C ILE A 57 -12.52 14.05 -27.00
N ASN A 58 -12.38 15.35 -26.73
CA ASN A 58 -12.86 16.39 -27.63
C ASN A 58 -12.12 16.37 -28.97
N ASP A 59 -10.80 16.20 -28.96
CA ASP A 59 -9.99 16.13 -30.18
C ASP A 59 -10.33 14.88 -31.01
N LEU A 60 -10.59 13.74 -30.38
CA LEU A 60 -11.08 12.54 -31.07
C LEU A 60 -12.43 12.80 -31.75
N ASN A 61 -13.36 13.48 -31.07
CA ASN A 61 -14.66 13.82 -31.66
C ASN A 61 -14.50 14.78 -32.87
N GLN A 62 -13.57 15.73 -32.79
CA GLN A 62 -13.26 16.60 -33.93
C GLN A 62 -12.76 15.78 -35.13
N VAL A 63 -11.81 14.87 -34.91
CA VAL A 63 -11.30 14.01 -35.99
C VAL A 63 -12.39 13.10 -36.56
N ILE A 64 -13.26 12.52 -35.73
CA ILE A 64 -14.40 11.73 -36.20
C ILE A 64 -15.30 12.55 -37.14
N ASN A 65 -15.57 13.81 -36.79
CA ASN A 65 -16.37 14.70 -37.63
C ASN A 65 -15.66 15.04 -38.95
N GLU A 66 -14.34 15.27 -38.92
CA GLU A 66 -13.54 15.47 -40.14
C GLU A 66 -13.61 14.24 -41.06
N ILE A 67 -13.51 13.02 -40.51
CA ILE A 67 -13.63 11.76 -41.27
C ILE A 67 -15.03 11.60 -41.88
N LYS A 68 -16.09 11.94 -41.14
CA LYS A 68 -17.48 11.89 -41.63
C LYS A 68 -17.74 12.89 -42.77
N GLY A 69 -17.00 13.99 -42.81
CA GLY A 69 -17.10 15.01 -43.86
C GLY A 69 -16.35 14.68 -45.15
N ILE A 70 -15.66 13.53 -45.24
CA ILE A 70 -14.98 13.12 -46.47
C ILE A 70 -16.01 12.74 -47.53
N GLU A 71 -16.14 13.58 -48.56
CA GLU A 71 -16.95 13.28 -49.74
C GLU A 71 -16.19 12.36 -50.70
N LEU A 72 -16.86 11.30 -51.16
CA LEU A 72 -16.40 10.41 -52.23
C LEU A 72 -17.31 10.63 -53.44
N GLU A 73 -16.73 10.72 -54.65
CA GLU A 73 -17.48 11.02 -55.88
C GLU A 73 -18.66 10.04 -56.11
N GLU A 74 -19.71 10.51 -56.80
CA GLU A 74 -20.96 9.75 -57.00
C GLU A 74 -20.85 8.59 -58.01
N ARG A 75 -19.76 8.51 -58.77
CA ARG A 75 -19.57 7.43 -59.75
C ARG A 75 -19.09 6.16 -59.06
N GLU A 76 -19.96 5.57 -58.22
CA GLU A 76 -19.72 4.42 -57.33
C GLU A 76 -18.83 3.33 -57.94
N SER A 77 -17.52 3.55 -57.92
CA SER A 77 -16.57 2.54 -58.32
C SER A 77 -16.51 1.48 -57.22
N VAL A 78 -16.13 0.26 -57.58
CA VAL A 78 -15.91 -0.82 -56.58
C VAL A 78 -14.92 -0.35 -55.50
N LEU A 79 -13.94 0.48 -55.88
CA LEU A 79 -12.96 1.06 -54.97
C LEU A 79 -13.59 2.07 -53.99
N GLU A 80 -14.44 2.98 -54.46
CA GLU A 80 -15.14 3.94 -53.60
C GLU A 80 -16.06 3.25 -52.58
N ARG A 81 -16.75 2.19 -52.99
CA ARG A 81 -17.57 1.37 -52.06
C ARG A 81 -16.71 0.74 -50.97
N ILE A 82 -15.53 0.23 -51.30
CA ILE A 82 -14.58 -0.34 -50.33
C ILE A 82 -14.05 0.75 -49.39
N LEU A 83 -13.66 1.92 -49.92
CA LEU A 83 -13.16 3.05 -49.14
C LEU A 83 -14.21 3.59 -48.18
N ARG A 84 -15.45 3.78 -48.66
CA ARG A 84 -16.59 4.21 -47.83
C ARG A 84 -16.83 3.25 -46.66
N ARG A 85 -16.83 1.93 -46.92
CA ARG A 85 -17.01 0.92 -45.86
C ARG A 85 -15.87 0.92 -44.85
N ARG A 86 -14.63 1.12 -45.30
CA ARG A 86 -13.47 1.25 -44.41
C ARG A 86 -13.54 2.52 -43.54
N LEU A 87 -13.93 3.66 -44.11
CA LEU A 87 -14.15 4.90 -43.37
C LEU A 87 -15.25 4.73 -42.31
N GLN A 88 -16.38 4.10 -42.67
CA GLN A 88 -17.45 3.81 -41.71
C GLN A 88 -16.96 2.93 -40.55
N ASN A 89 -16.20 1.87 -40.84
CA ASN A 89 -15.64 1.00 -39.80
C ASN A 89 -14.64 1.74 -38.89
N LEU A 90 -13.83 2.65 -39.44
CA LEU A 90 -12.93 3.50 -38.68
C LEU A 90 -13.73 4.40 -37.73
N VAL A 91 -14.74 5.09 -38.24
CA VAL A 91 -15.63 5.96 -37.44
C VAL A 91 -16.25 5.19 -36.29
N LEU A 92 -16.84 4.02 -36.55
CA LEU A 92 -17.47 3.18 -35.51
C LEU A 92 -16.45 2.74 -34.44
N SER A 93 -15.22 2.43 -34.84
CA SER A 93 -14.15 2.04 -33.92
C SER A 93 -13.70 3.22 -33.04
N LEU A 94 -13.56 4.41 -33.63
CA LEU A 94 -13.20 5.63 -32.91
C LEU A 94 -14.31 6.09 -31.95
N GLU A 95 -15.58 6.02 -32.37
CA GLU A 95 -16.73 6.34 -31.53
C GLU A 95 -16.82 5.42 -30.31
N ARG A 96 -16.55 4.12 -30.51
CA ARG A 96 -16.48 3.16 -29.39
C ARG A 96 -15.36 3.53 -28.40
N ILE A 97 -14.16 3.83 -28.89
CA ILE A 97 -13.04 4.27 -28.04
C ILE A 97 -13.40 5.55 -27.28
N VAL A 98 -14.02 6.53 -27.94
CA VAL A 98 -14.48 7.77 -27.30
C VAL A 98 -15.46 7.49 -26.16
N GLU A 99 -16.42 6.58 -26.36
CA GLU A 99 -17.39 6.23 -25.33
C GLU A 99 -16.74 5.53 -24.13
N ASP A 100 -15.81 4.60 -24.39
CA ASP A 100 -15.04 3.95 -23.35
C ASP A 100 -14.19 4.97 -22.54
N LEU A 101 -13.54 5.92 -23.22
CA LEU A 101 -12.78 7.00 -22.58
C LEU A 101 -13.68 7.95 -21.77
N ARG A 102 -14.92 8.23 -22.21
CA ARG A 102 -15.90 8.99 -21.42
C ARG A 102 -16.30 8.25 -20.15
N GLY A 103 -16.49 6.93 -20.25
CA GLY A 103 -16.71 6.06 -19.09
C GLY A 103 -15.56 6.17 -18.08
N ILE A 104 -14.31 6.14 -18.57
CA ILE A 104 -13.11 6.33 -17.75
C ILE A 104 -13.06 7.74 -17.12
N SER A 105 -13.34 8.80 -17.89
CA SER A 105 -13.37 10.18 -17.37
C SER A 105 -14.40 10.34 -16.25
N THR A 106 -15.59 9.75 -16.41
CA THR A 106 -16.64 9.76 -15.39
C THR A 106 -16.20 9.06 -14.11
N ARG A 107 -15.51 7.93 -14.22
CA ARG A 107 -14.92 7.23 -13.07
C ARG A 107 -13.87 8.09 -12.37
N PHE A 108 -12.99 8.78 -13.10
CA PHE A 108 -12.04 9.72 -12.50
C PHE A 108 -12.72 10.87 -11.76
N LYS A 109 -13.78 11.46 -12.33
CA LYS A 109 -14.58 12.50 -11.66
C LYS A 109 -15.19 11.99 -10.35
N SER A 110 -15.76 10.78 -10.36
CA SER A 110 -16.29 10.16 -9.14
C SER A 110 -15.19 9.91 -8.10
N ILE A 111 -14.00 9.45 -8.51
CA ILE A 111 -12.86 9.30 -7.59
C ILE A 111 -12.47 10.65 -6.99
N ASN A 112 -12.40 11.71 -7.81
CA ASN A 112 -12.08 13.05 -7.34
C ASN A 112 -13.10 13.55 -6.32
N GLU A 113 -14.41 13.36 -6.57
CA GLU A 113 -15.47 13.71 -5.64
C GLU A 113 -15.34 12.97 -4.30
N LYS A 114 -15.06 11.65 -4.31
CA LYS A 114 -14.80 10.87 -3.09
C LYS A 114 -13.62 11.44 -2.29
N ILE A 115 -12.53 11.84 -2.96
CA ILE A 115 -11.35 12.44 -2.32
C ILE A 115 -11.69 13.81 -1.70
N VAL A 116 -12.45 14.64 -2.43
CA VAL A 116 -12.85 15.98 -1.98
C VAL A 116 -13.80 15.91 -0.80
N ALA A 117 -14.84 15.08 -0.86
CA ALA A 117 -15.80 14.85 0.22
C ALA A 117 -15.09 14.42 1.51
N TYR A 118 -14.09 13.55 1.40
CA TYR A 118 -13.29 13.14 2.54
C TYR A 118 -12.48 14.29 3.15
N SER A 119 -12.01 15.20 2.31
CA SER A 119 -11.21 16.35 2.74
C SER A 119 -12.06 17.42 3.43
N SER A 120 -13.35 17.52 3.11
CA SER A 120 -14.28 18.52 3.67
C SER A 120 -15.01 18.04 4.93
N GLU A 121 -15.24 16.74 5.11
CA GLU A 121 -16.00 16.19 6.25
C GLU A 121 -15.24 16.15 7.59
N ARG A 122 -13.91 16.31 7.60
CA ARG A 122 -13.12 16.28 8.84
C ARG A 122 -12.70 17.68 9.30
N ARG A 123 -13.37 18.17 10.35
CA ARG A 123 -12.87 19.25 11.20
C ARG A 123 -11.43 18.94 11.62
N ILE A 124 -10.52 19.79 11.16
CA ILE A 124 -9.09 19.73 11.41
C ILE A 124 -8.84 19.74 12.93
N LYS A 125 -8.44 18.60 13.48
CA LYS A 125 -7.51 18.55 14.61
C LYS A 125 -6.19 18.05 14.06
N ILE A 126 -5.18 18.91 14.10
CA ILE A 126 -3.82 18.61 13.66
C ILE A 126 -3.27 17.50 14.55
N SER A 127 -3.37 16.27 14.05
CA SER A 127 -2.47 15.16 14.33
C SER A 127 -2.75 14.11 13.26
N TYR A 128 -2.04 14.22 12.12
CA TYR A 128 -1.95 13.20 11.06
C TYR A 128 -3.22 12.37 10.87
N ASP A 129 -4.32 12.95 10.38
CA ASP A 129 -5.50 12.17 10.07
C ASP A 129 -5.67 12.03 8.55
N PRO A 130 -4.95 11.10 7.90
CA PRO A 130 -5.16 10.75 6.50
C PRO A 130 -6.57 10.14 6.35
N ILE A 131 -7.13 10.21 5.15
CA ILE A 131 -8.25 9.35 4.78
C ILE A 131 -7.95 7.90 5.27
N PRO A 132 -8.89 7.21 5.94
CA PRO A 132 -8.77 5.83 6.37
C PRO A 132 -8.16 4.96 5.28
N GLY A 133 -7.22 4.10 5.67
CA GLY A 133 -6.43 3.31 4.74
C GLY A 133 -7.27 2.46 3.78
N ASP A 134 -8.46 2.02 4.22
CA ASP A 134 -9.41 1.25 3.43
C ASP A 134 -10.08 2.04 2.29
N ILE A 135 -10.27 3.35 2.46
CA ILE A 135 -10.84 4.21 1.41
C ILE A 135 -9.79 4.53 0.34
N TRP A 136 -8.57 4.86 0.75
CA TRP A 136 -7.46 5.04 -0.20
C TRP A 136 -7.14 3.76 -0.95
N GLU A 137 -7.27 2.60 -0.32
CA GLU A 137 -7.09 1.32 -0.98
C GLU A 137 -8.11 1.12 -2.11
N LYS A 138 -9.40 1.36 -1.84
CA LYS A 138 -10.46 1.28 -2.86
C LYS A 138 -10.20 2.25 -4.01
N ILE A 139 -9.78 3.47 -3.69
CA ILE A 139 -9.41 4.48 -4.70
C ILE A 139 -8.23 3.98 -5.54
N ALA A 140 -7.18 3.45 -4.92
CA ALA A 140 -6.00 2.95 -5.62
C ALA A 140 -6.32 1.74 -6.51
N ASP A 141 -7.18 0.84 -6.06
CA ASP A 141 -7.64 -0.30 -6.86
C ASP A 141 -8.47 0.14 -8.06
N GLU A 142 -9.41 1.08 -7.85
CA GLU A 142 -10.22 1.65 -8.92
C GLU A 142 -9.32 2.35 -9.96
N PHE A 143 -8.33 3.12 -9.49
CA PHE A 143 -7.36 3.81 -10.33
C PHE A 143 -6.48 2.84 -11.13
N ARG A 144 -6.07 1.72 -10.53
CA ARG A 144 -5.31 0.65 -11.23
C ARG A 144 -6.13 0.01 -12.35
N ILE A 145 -7.41 -0.27 -12.10
CA ILE A 145 -8.33 -0.80 -13.11
C ILE A 145 -8.43 0.19 -14.27
N VAL A 146 -8.72 1.46 -13.96
CA VAL A 146 -8.77 2.53 -14.97
C VAL A 146 -7.47 2.61 -15.79
N GLY A 147 -6.30 2.51 -15.15
CA GLY A 147 -5.02 2.51 -15.84
C GLY A 147 -4.85 1.35 -16.84
N SER A 148 -5.34 0.17 -16.49
CA SER A 148 -5.33 -1.01 -17.39
C SER A 148 -6.26 -0.82 -18.59
N ASP A 149 -7.46 -0.29 -18.35
CA ASP A 149 -8.44 0.01 -19.40
C ASP A 149 -7.83 1.03 -20.38
N LEU A 150 -7.29 2.12 -19.84
CA LEU A 150 -6.67 3.20 -20.61
C LEU A 150 -5.48 2.72 -21.45
N GLN A 151 -4.66 1.83 -20.91
CA GLN A 151 -3.56 1.20 -21.65
C GLN A 151 -4.08 0.40 -22.84
N THR A 152 -5.10 -0.43 -22.63
CA THR A 152 -5.72 -1.24 -23.69
C THR A 152 -6.26 -0.35 -24.81
N HIS A 153 -6.94 0.75 -24.48
CA HIS A 153 -7.47 1.68 -25.49
C HIS A 153 -6.36 2.46 -26.21
N THR A 154 -5.27 2.83 -25.52
CA THR A 154 -4.11 3.47 -26.12
C THR A 154 -3.48 2.57 -27.20
N GLU A 155 -3.26 1.29 -26.86
CA GLU A 155 -2.69 0.30 -27.78
C GLU A 155 -3.63 0.02 -28.96
N THR A 156 -4.94 -0.12 -28.69
CA THR A 156 -5.97 -0.33 -29.72
C THR A 156 -6.00 0.83 -30.72
N LEU A 157 -5.96 2.08 -30.23
CA LEU A 157 -5.98 3.26 -31.09
C LEU A 157 -4.71 3.35 -31.96
N ALA A 158 -3.54 3.03 -31.41
CA ALA A 158 -2.28 3.00 -32.17
C ALA A 158 -2.34 1.97 -33.32
N VAL A 159 -2.80 0.75 -33.03
CA VAL A 159 -2.95 -0.32 -34.03
C VAL A 159 -3.96 0.07 -35.10
N LEU A 160 -5.08 0.70 -34.71
CA LEU A 160 -6.11 1.17 -35.64
C LEU A 160 -5.54 2.18 -36.65
N ILE A 161 -4.73 3.14 -36.19
CA ILE A 161 -4.09 4.15 -37.06
C ILE A 161 -3.14 3.48 -38.05
N ASP A 162 -2.27 2.59 -37.57
CA ASP A 162 -1.28 1.94 -38.44
C ASP A 162 -1.95 1.05 -39.51
N ASN A 163 -3.05 0.37 -39.17
CA ASN A 163 -3.83 -0.41 -40.14
C ASN A 163 -4.52 0.46 -41.21
N MET A 164 -4.75 1.74 -40.92
CA MET A 164 -5.46 2.68 -41.81
C MET A 164 -4.52 3.59 -42.60
N LYS A 165 -3.20 3.48 -42.41
CA LYS A 165 -2.19 4.29 -43.08
C LYS A 165 -2.37 4.36 -44.61
N THR A 166 -2.52 3.19 -45.24
CA THR A 166 -2.75 3.10 -46.71
C THR A 166 -4.02 3.82 -47.17
N LEU A 167 -5.05 3.87 -46.32
CA LEU A 167 -6.28 4.59 -46.62
C LEU A 167 -6.06 6.10 -46.53
N PHE A 168 -5.38 6.59 -45.48
CA PHE A 168 -5.07 8.02 -45.36
C PHE A 168 -4.18 8.52 -46.51
N GLU A 169 -3.21 7.71 -46.95
CA GLU A 169 -2.38 7.99 -48.13
C GLU A 169 -3.24 8.06 -49.41
N SER A 170 -4.15 7.10 -49.60
CA SER A 170 -5.01 7.03 -50.80
C SER A 170 -6.04 8.16 -50.92
N LEU A 171 -6.50 8.71 -49.78
CA LEU A 171 -7.49 9.78 -49.73
C LEU A 171 -6.86 11.18 -49.58
N ALA A 172 -5.51 11.28 -49.61
CA ALA A 172 -4.77 12.50 -49.33
C ALA A 172 -5.12 13.17 -47.98
N THR A 173 -5.53 12.37 -46.98
CA THR A 173 -5.97 12.83 -45.64
C THR A 173 -4.86 12.70 -44.60
N LYS A 174 -3.62 13.02 -44.99
CA LYS A 174 -2.45 12.92 -44.11
C LYS A 174 -2.57 13.75 -42.83
N GLU A 175 -3.26 14.90 -42.90
CA GLU A 175 -3.53 15.76 -41.73
C GLU A 175 -4.36 15.01 -40.66
N ILE A 176 -5.34 14.20 -41.06
CA ILE A 176 -6.15 13.39 -40.14
C ILE A 176 -5.29 12.34 -39.45
N GLU A 177 -4.40 11.67 -40.20
CA GLU A 177 -3.45 10.72 -39.62
C GLU A 177 -2.54 11.39 -38.58
N GLU A 178 -1.99 12.57 -38.89
CA GLU A 178 -1.12 13.32 -37.99
C GLU A 178 -1.86 13.76 -36.71
N LYS A 179 -3.10 14.24 -36.83
CA LYS A 179 -3.97 14.55 -35.67
C LYS A 179 -4.19 13.32 -34.78
N LEU A 180 -4.53 12.17 -35.37
CA LEU A 180 -4.71 10.92 -34.63
C LEU A 180 -3.43 10.46 -33.93
N ARG A 181 -2.26 10.58 -34.58
CA ARG A 181 -0.97 10.24 -33.96
C ARG A 181 -0.65 11.16 -32.79
N ASN A 182 -0.93 12.46 -32.90
CA ASN A 182 -0.76 13.39 -31.78
C ASN A 182 -1.67 13.02 -30.59
N ILE A 183 -2.92 12.68 -30.85
CA ILE A 183 -3.87 12.19 -29.85
C ILE A 183 -3.32 10.94 -29.15
N VAL A 184 -2.84 9.95 -29.89
CA VAL A 184 -2.23 8.73 -29.32
C VAL A 184 -1.03 9.06 -28.45
N ASN A 185 -0.17 9.99 -28.85
CA ASN A 185 1.00 10.38 -28.07
C ASN A 185 0.60 11.03 -26.73
N ARG A 186 -0.39 11.93 -26.75
CA ARG A 186 -0.94 12.57 -25.53
C ARG A 186 -1.62 11.54 -24.63
N LEU A 187 -2.45 10.67 -25.20
CA LEU A 187 -3.10 9.59 -24.48
C LEU A 187 -2.07 8.63 -23.87
N SER A 188 -1.03 8.24 -24.61
CA SER A 188 0.06 7.41 -24.09
C SER A 188 0.81 8.08 -22.94
N GLY A 189 1.09 9.39 -23.04
CA GLY A 189 1.69 10.16 -21.94
C GLY A 189 0.80 10.16 -20.69
N PHE A 190 -0.50 10.39 -20.87
CA PHE A 190 -1.47 10.33 -19.78
C PHE A 190 -1.57 8.92 -19.17
N THR A 191 -1.64 7.87 -19.99
CA THR A 191 -1.63 6.47 -19.58
C THR A 191 -0.40 6.13 -18.75
N LYS A 192 0.79 6.56 -19.16
CA LYS A 192 2.03 6.36 -18.39
C LYS A 192 1.96 7.04 -17.02
N ASN A 193 1.40 8.24 -16.94
CA ASN A 193 1.24 8.94 -15.66
C ASN A 193 0.28 8.17 -14.74
N VAL A 194 -0.78 7.59 -15.29
CA VAL A 194 -1.74 6.76 -14.53
C VAL A 194 -1.11 5.45 -14.07
N THR A 195 -0.46 4.70 -14.97
CA THR A 195 0.06 3.35 -14.67
C THR A 195 1.36 3.36 -13.86
N SER A 196 2.13 4.46 -13.89
CA SER A 196 3.36 4.59 -13.11
C SER A 196 3.12 4.84 -11.61
N ILE A 197 1.88 5.06 -11.18
CA ILE A 197 1.56 5.24 -9.76
C ILE A 197 1.81 3.92 -9.02
N ASN A 198 2.86 3.95 -8.19
CA ASN A 198 3.15 2.87 -7.27
C ASN A 198 2.53 3.19 -5.90
N TYR A 199 1.34 2.66 -5.65
CA TYR A 199 0.66 2.75 -4.35
C TYR A 199 0.80 1.42 -3.59
N PRO A 200 1.74 1.29 -2.64
CA PRO A 200 1.81 0.10 -1.79
C PRO A 200 0.70 0.16 -0.74
N LYS A 201 -0.06 -0.93 -0.60
CA LYS A 201 -1.14 -1.05 0.40
C LYS A 201 -0.59 -1.29 1.80
N ILE A 202 -0.10 -0.21 2.43
CA ILE A 202 0.42 -0.19 3.79
C ILE A 202 -0.59 0.50 4.71
N TYR A 203 -0.97 -0.18 5.79
CA TYR A 203 -1.97 0.29 6.75
C TYR A 203 -1.32 0.93 7.98
N SER A 204 -0.27 0.31 8.51
CA SER A 204 0.45 0.81 9.69
C SER A 204 1.92 0.42 9.66
N ILE A 205 2.75 1.23 10.33
CA ILE A 205 4.17 0.98 10.53
C ILE A 205 4.47 1.14 12.02
N LEU A 206 5.02 0.10 12.63
CA LEU A 206 5.48 0.13 14.01
C LEU A 206 7.02 0.15 14.03
N VAL A 207 7.56 1.17 14.67
CA VAL A 207 8.98 1.28 15.01
C VAL A 207 9.13 1.01 16.50
N HIS A 208 9.92 0.00 16.87
CA HIS A 208 10.13 -0.36 18.27
C HIS A 208 11.52 0.08 18.76
N GLU A 209 11.57 1.00 19.71
CA GLU A 209 12.85 1.57 20.19
C GLU A 209 13.74 0.54 20.89
N ASP A 210 13.18 -0.35 21.72
CA ASP A 210 13.99 -1.36 22.45
C ASP A 210 14.51 -2.52 21.60
N ARG A 211 14.08 -2.64 20.34
CA ARG A 211 14.43 -3.79 19.49
C ARG A 211 14.88 -3.29 18.11
N PRO A 212 16.06 -2.66 18.02
CA PRO A 212 16.58 -2.11 16.78
C PRO A 212 16.91 -3.20 15.75
N GLY A 213 16.92 -2.81 14.48
CA GLY A 213 17.24 -3.66 13.33
C GLY A 213 16.01 -4.16 12.56
N TYR A 214 14.80 -3.76 12.95
CA TYR A 214 13.59 -4.03 12.19
C TYR A 214 12.49 -2.99 12.43
N ILE A 215 11.57 -2.90 11.46
CA ILE A 215 10.25 -2.30 11.62
C ILE A 215 9.18 -3.36 11.31
N LEU A 216 8.00 -3.22 11.90
CA LEU A 216 6.85 -4.03 11.54
C LEU A 216 5.93 -3.22 10.65
N VAL A 217 5.47 -3.82 9.57
CA VAL A 217 4.65 -3.17 8.56
C VAL A 217 3.38 -4.00 8.37
N GLU A 218 2.23 -3.41 8.66
CA GLU A 218 0.94 -4.00 8.35
C GLU A 218 0.56 -3.66 6.90
N ALA A 219 0.29 -4.68 6.10
CA ALA A 219 0.06 -4.55 4.67
C ALA A 219 -0.91 -5.60 4.14
N GLN A 220 -1.40 -5.38 2.92
CA GLN A 220 -2.31 -6.33 2.25
C GLN A 220 -1.58 -7.59 1.81
N SER A 221 -0.33 -7.44 1.35
CA SER A 221 0.47 -8.56 0.87
C SER A 221 1.96 -8.29 1.06
N TYR A 222 2.76 -9.36 0.94
CA TYR A 222 4.22 -9.25 0.91
C TYR A 222 4.71 -8.30 -0.20
N THR A 223 4.06 -8.35 -1.38
CA THR A 223 4.44 -7.53 -2.54
C THR A 223 4.22 -6.04 -2.29
N ASP A 224 3.23 -5.67 -1.49
CA ASP A 224 3.02 -4.27 -1.07
C ASP A 224 4.16 -3.77 -0.19
N VAL A 225 4.63 -4.59 0.74
CA VAL A 225 5.77 -4.26 1.60
C VAL A 225 7.05 -4.15 0.79
N GLU A 226 7.27 -5.08 -0.16
CA GLU A 226 8.41 -5.03 -1.07
C GLU A 226 8.43 -3.75 -1.91
N LYS A 227 7.30 -3.38 -2.52
CA LYS A 227 7.13 -2.10 -3.23
C LYS A 227 7.38 -0.89 -2.33
N ALA A 228 6.89 -0.94 -1.10
CA ALA A 228 7.05 0.14 -0.13
C ALA A 228 8.52 0.39 0.23
N VAL A 229 9.33 -0.68 0.39
CA VAL A 229 10.73 -0.56 0.80
C VAL A 229 11.72 -0.46 -0.35
N TYR A 230 11.28 -0.72 -1.59
CA TYR A 230 12.14 -0.73 -2.76
C TYR A 230 12.96 0.55 -2.91
N GLY A 231 14.28 0.42 -3.09
CA GLY A 231 15.20 1.55 -3.23
C GLY A 231 15.44 2.38 -1.96
N LEU A 232 14.89 2.02 -0.80
CA LEU A 232 15.21 2.67 0.47
C LEU A 232 16.59 2.19 0.98
N ARG A 233 17.54 3.12 1.13
CA ARG A 233 18.96 2.84 1.47
C ARG A 233 19.17 1.93 2.69
N TYR A 234 18.35 2.08 3.74
CA TYR A 234 18.52 1.39 5.02
C TYR A 234 17.53 0.24 5.23
N ALA A 235 16.70 -0.06 4.23
CA ALA A 235 15.78 -1.18 4.26
C ALA A 235 16.38 -2.38 3.54
N LYS A 236 16.18 -3.56 4.11
CA LYS A 236 16.38 -4.83 3.40
C LYS A 236 15.02 -5.39 3.00
N LEU A 237 15.01 -6.41 2.15
CA LEU A 237 13.78 -7.09 1.77
C LEU A 237 13.05 -7.62 3.02
N PRO A 238 11.71 -7.53 3.06
CA PRO A 238 10.91 -8.09 4.13
C PRO A 238 11.11 -9.61 4.22
N ARG A 239 10.88 -10.18 5.41
CA ARG A 239 10.76 -11.64 5.51
C ARG A 239 9.43 -12.08 4.88
N SER A 240 9.43 -13.21 4.18
CA SER A 240 8.21 -13.81 3.62
C SER A 240 7.22 -14.27 4.70
N GLN A 241 7.72 -14.54 5.90
CA GLN A 241 6.90 -14.86 7.07
C GLN A 241 6.09 -13.64 7.50
N SER A 242 4.79 -13.85 7.67
CA SER A 242 3.84 -12.87 8.20
C SER A 242 3.14 -13.42 9.45
N THR A 243 2.50 -12.52 10.19
CA THR A 243 1.65 -12.84 11.36
C THR A 243 0.44 -11.92 11.36
N THR A 244 -0.55 -12.19 12.20
CA THR A 244 -1.70 -11.28 12.37
C THR A 244 -1.38 -10.18 13.39
N ALA A 245 -2.11 -9.07 13.33
CA ALA A 245 -1.99 -8.02 14.33
C ALA A 245 -2.34 -8.54 15.73
N GLU A 246 -3.34 -9.42 15.87
CA GLU A 246 -3.71 -10.00 17.16
C GLU A 246 -2.61 -10.88 17.75
N GLU A 247 -1.99 -11.74 16.94
CA GLU A 247 -0.87 -12.59 17.35
C GLU A 247 0.34 -11.75 17.76
N MET A 248 0.65 -10.72 16.97
CA MET A 248 1.72 -9.77 17.26
C MET A 248 1.46 -9.03 18.58
N MET A 249 0.24 -8.56 18.82
CA MET A 249 -0.15 -7.89 20.06
C MET A 249 -0.03 -8.80 21.29
N LYS A 250 -0.29 -10.11 21.17
CA LYS A 250 -0.05 -11.07 22.26
C LYS A 250 1.43 -11.17 22.65
N VAL A 251 2.34 -10.99 21.70
CA VAL A 251 3.79 -10.95 21.96
C VAL A 251 4.18 -9.64 22.65
N PHE A 252 3.61 -8.51 22.24
CA PHE A 252 3.90 -7.19 22.82
C PHE A 252 3.28 -6.99 24.21
N LYS A 253 2.12 -7.57 24.49
CA LYS A 253 1.45 -7.47 25.81
C LYS A 253 2.11 -8.30 26.93
N ARG A 254 3.16 -9.08 26.64
CA ARG A 254 3.88 -9.80 27.71
C ARG A 254 4.62 -8.76 28.56
N LYS A 255 4.16 -8.57 29.80
CA LYS A 255 4.85 -7.73 30.79
C LYS A 255 6.33 -8.11 30.86
N PRO A 256 7.26 -7.15 30.86
CA PRO A 256 8.67 -7.42 31.12
C PRO A 256 8.79 -8.29 32.37
N LYS A 257 9.68 -9.28 32.33
CA LYS A 257 9.81 -10.27 33.42
C LYS A 257 10.06 -9.61 34.79
N ALA A 258 10.74 -8.45 34.82
CA ALA A 258 10.90 -7.63 36.02
C ALA A 258 9.56 -7.14 36.62
N GLU A 259 8.60 -6.71 35.78
CA GLU A 259 7.29 -6.24 36.23
C GLU A 259 6.37 -7.35 36.74
N MET A 260 6.73 -8.60 36.49
CA MET A 260 6.01 -9.79 36.98
C MET A 260 6.59 -10.32 38.30
N ILE A 261 7.71 -9.76 38.76
CA ILE A 261 8.40 -10.20 39.97
C ILE A 261 8.04 -9.23 41.08
N GLU A 262 7.59 -9.78 42.21
CA GLU A 262 7.25 -9.00 43.40
C GLU A 262 8.35 -9.09 44.45
N VAL A 263 8.46 -8.05 45.29
CA VAL A 263 9.32 -8.08 46.46
C VAL A 263 8.83 -9.16 47.42
N GLY A 264 9.74 -10.03 47.84
CA GLY A 264 9.47 -11.21 48.67
C GLY A 264 9.31 -12.51 47.88
N ALA A 265 9.25 -12.47 46.54
CA ALA A 265 9.19 -13.68 45.73
C ALA A 265 10.47 -14.53 45.87
N ILE A 266 10.34 -15.85 45.80
CA ILE A 266 11.49 -16.77 45.73
C ILE A 266 11.81 -17.04 44.27
N VAL A 267 13.06 -16.83 43.89
CA VAL A 267 13.53 -16.97 42.52
C VAL A 267 14.78 -17.83 42.47
N GLU A 268 14.96 -18.55 41.37
CA GLU A 268 16.16 -19.33 41.06
C GLU A 268 16.93 -18.69 39.92
N ILE A 269 18.25 -18.61 40.04
CA ILE A 269 19.12 -18.13 38.98
C ILE A 269 19.29 -19.24 37.94
N THR A 270 18.91 -18.97 36.69
CA THR A 270 19.00 -19.92 35.57
C THR A 270 20.13 -19.60 34.59
N ARG A 271 20.81 -18.45 34.75
CA ARG A 271 21.93 -18.03 33.89
C ARG A 271 23.02 -17.32 34.69
N GLY A 272 24.27 -17.43 34.23
CA GLY A 272 25.43 -16.76 34.83
C GLY A 272 26.21 -17.62 35.83
N PRO A 273 27.16 -17.05 36.59
CA PRO A 273 28.05 -17.81 37.47
C PRO A 273 27.35 -18.40 38.70
N LEU A 274 26.14 -17.93 39.02
CA LEU A 274 25.38 -18.29 40.22
C LEU A 274 24.17 -19.20 39.90
N VAL A 275 24.21 -19.92 38.78
CA VAL A 275 23.10 -20.81 38.34
C VAL A 275 22.78 -21.86 39.41
N GLY A 276 21.48 -22.13 39.62
CA GLY A 276 20.97 -23.10 40.58
C GLY A 276 20.76 -22.54 41.98
N LEU A 277 21.33 -21.37 42.30
CA LEU A 277 21.11 -20.73 43.59
C LEU A 277 19.70 -20.11 43.65
N LYS A 278 19.09 -20.23 44.83
CA LYS A 278 17.78 -19.64 45.14
C LYS A 278 17.97 -18.40 46.01
N GLY A 279 17.18 -17.37 45.73
CA GLY A 279 17.20 -16.14 46.48
C GLY A 279 15.81 -15.53 46.66
N ARG A 280 15.65 -14.72 47.69
CA ARG A 280 14.46 -13.92 47.94
C ARG A 280 14.65 -12.53 47.34
N VAL A 281 13.66 -12.06 46.59
CA VAL A 281 13.68 -10.73 45.99
C VAL A 281 13.51 -9.66 47.06
N THR A 282 14.45 -8.73 47.16
CA THR A 282 14.38 -7.59 48.10
C THR A 282 14.05 -6.28 47.40
N ARG A 283 14.43 -6.14 46.12
CA ARG A 283 14.12 -4.95 45.32
C ARG A 283 13.94 -5.32 43.86
N VAL A 284 13.02 -4.64 43.18
CA VAL A 284 12.81 -4.75 41.74
C VAL A 284 12.97 -3.36 41.12
N ASP A 285 13.79 -3.27 40.07
CA ASP A 285 13.90 -2.07 39.24
C ASP A 285 13.39 -2.41 37.82
N PRO A 286 12.11 -2.14 37.53
CA PRO A 286 11.51 -2.43 36.22
C PRO A 286 12.17 -1.64 35.09
N LYS A 287 12.60 -0.39 35.35
CA LYS A 287 13.21 0.49 34.34
C LYS A 287 14.56 -0.06 33.89
N LYS A 288 15.39 -0.53 34.82
CA LYS A 288 16.70 -1.15 34.52
C LYS A 288 16.63 -2.64 34.16
N LYS A 289 15.44 -3.23 34.26
CA LYS A 289 15.18 -4.68 34.08
C LYS A 289 16.06 -5.51 35.03
N GLU A 290 16.21 -5.03 36.26
CA GLU A 290 17.09 -5.59 37.30
C GLU A 290 16.30 -5.99 38.54
N VAL A 291 16.78 -7.02 39.23
CA VAL A 291 16.21 -7.52 40.49
C VAL A 291 17.35 -7.72 41.47
N THR A 292 17.18 -7.22 42.69
CA THR A 292 18.09 -7.47 43.81
C THR A 292 17.54 -8.63 44.62
N ILE A 293 18.37 -9.65 44.85
CA ILE A 293 18.03 -10.87 45.57
C ILE A 293 19.00 -11.09 46.74
N GLU A 294 18.50 -11.69 47.81
CA GLU A 294 19.30 -12.25 48.90
C GLU A 294 19.32 -13.77 48.76
N ILE A 295 20.50 -14.38 48.76
CA ILE A 295 20.65 -15.83 48.61
C ILE A 295 20.16 -16.53 49.88
N LEU A 296 19.33 -17.57 49.73
CA LEU A 296 18.74 -18.29 50.87
C LEU A 296 19.72 -19.28 51.53
N ASP A 297 20.75 -19.70 50.81
CA ASP A 297 21.71 -20.75 51.20
C ASP A 297 23.02 -20.18 51.77
N SER A 298 23.06 -18.88 52.12
CA SER A 298 24.26 -18.25 52.69
C SER A 298 24.05 -17.88 54.16
N ASN A 299 25.05 -18.18 54.99
CA ASN A 299 25.08 -17.82 56.42
C ASN A 299 25.06 -16.29 56.65
N TYR A 300 25.23 -15.48 55.60
CA TYR A 300 25.11 -14.03 55.62
C TYR A 300 24.28 -13.56 54.41
N PRO A 301 23.26 -12.72 54.58
CA PRO A 301 22.48 -12.19 53.47
C PRO A 301 23.29 -11.13 52.73
N LEU A 302 23.86 -11.50 51.57
CA LEU A 302 24.49 -10.56 50.65
C LEU A 302 23.52 -10.24 49.50
N PRO A 303 23.19 -8.96 49.26
CA PRO A 303 22.31 -8.59 48.17
C PRO A 303 23.05 -8.62 46.82
N PHE A 304 22.51 -9.35 45.86
CA PHE A 304 23.01 -9.42 44.48
C PHE A 304 22.02 -8.78 43.52
N THR A 305 22.47 -7.84 42.69
CA THR A 305 21.65 -7.25 41.62
C THR A 305 21.95 -7.95 40.30
N ILE A 306 20.92 -8.53 39.68
CA ILE A 306 21.03 -9.29 38.44
C ILE A 306 19.90 -8.91 37.47
N LYS A 307 20.07 -9.21 36.18
CA LYS A 307 19.02 -8.97 35.18
C LYS A 307 17.83 -9.90 35.44
N SER A 308 16.61 -9.34 35.37
CA SER A 308 15.37 -10.09 35.62
C SER A 308 15.18 -11.32 34.72
N TYR A 309 15.79 -11.33 33.53
CA TYR A 309 15.72 -12.50 32.65
C TYR A 309 16.56 -13.70 33.13
N TYR A 310 17.58 -13.47 33.98
CA TYR A 310 18.47 -14.51 34.52
C TYR A 310 17.81 -15.36 35.60
N ILE A 311 16.63 -14.98 36.08
CA ILE A 311 15.95 -15.64 37.20
C ILE A 311 14.63 -16.25 36.78
N ARG A 312 14.23 -17.35 37.39
CA ARG A 312 12.90 -17.97 37.25
C ARG A 312 12.19 -17.86 38.60
N VAL A 313 10.95 -17.37 38.60
CA VAL A 313 10.14 -17.34 39.81
C VAL A 313 9.74 -18.76 40.18
N ILE A 314 10.04 -19.14 41.41
CA ILE A 314 9.64 -20.43 41.99
C ILE A 314 8.34 -20.25 42.78
N ASP A 315 8.25 -19.16 43.53
CA ASP A 315 7.10 -18.86 44.39
C ASP A 315 6.80 -17.35 44.36
N GLN A 316 5.62 -16.98 43.88
CA GLN A 316 5.09 -15.63 44.02
C GLN A 316 4.41 -15.56 45.38
N LYS A 317 4.89 -14.66 46.24
CA LYS A 317 4.42 -14.43 47.61
C LYS A 317 2.93 -14.75 47.77
N ARG A 318 2.59 -15.78 48.56
CA ARG A 318 1.23 -15.98 49.06
C ARG A 318 0.80 -14.69 49.76
N THR A 319 -0.27 -14.06 49.25
CA THR A 319 -1.01 -13.06 50.00
C THR A 319 -1.60 -13.76 51.22
N GLU A 320 -0.96 -13.61 52.38
CA GLU A 320 -1.65 -13.82 53.65
C GLU A 320 -2.63 -12.65 53.80
N GLU A 321 -3.89 -12.92 53.53
CA GLU A 321 -5.02 -12.08 53.93
C GLU A 321 -4.94 -11.87 55.45
N ARG A 322 -4.96 -10.60 55.87
CA ARG A 322 -5.21 -10.20 57.26
C ARG A 322 -6.43 -9.31 57.29
#